data_AF-A0A4V5LXL4-F1
#
_entry.id   AF-A0A4V5LXL4-F1
#
_cell.length_a   1.000
_cell.length_b   1.000
_cell.length_c   1.000
_cell.angle_alpha   90.00
_cell.angle_beta   90.00
_cell.angle_gamma   90.00
#
_symmetry.space_group_name_H-M   'P 1'
#
loop_
_entity.id
_entity.type
_entity.pdbx_description
1 polymer ?
#
loop_
_entity_poly.entity_id
_entity_poly.type
_entity_poly.pdbx_seq_one_letter_code
_entity_poly.pdbx_strand_id
1 'polypeptide(L)'
;MIAIRNFTITGIDETVKHYVAEIKKESEKLHVTLKNSAGGMKEIFEVFNDNNEIVVKTYTVSIILKPETELYKKLQQLGVEYL
;
A
#
# COMPACT_ATOMS: atom_id res chain seq x y z
N MET A 1 -7.10 -1.37 15.23
CA MET A 1 -8.11 -0.82 14.31
C MET A 1 -7.93 -1.47 12.95
N ILE A 2 -9.02 -1.81 12.25
CA ILE A 2 -8.99 -2.32 10.86
C ILE A 2 -9.80 -1.37 9.98
N ALA A 3 -9.24 -0.93 8.86
CA ALA A 3 -9.88 -0.08 7.86
C ALA A 3 -9.74 -0.70 6.46
N ILE A 4 -10.71 -0.46 5.58
CA ILE A 4 -10.68 -0.95 4.20
C ILE A 4 -10.75 0.25 3.24
N ARG A 5 -9.84 0.30 2.27
CA ARG A 5 -9.76 1.35 1.24
C ARG A 5 -9.71 0.71 -0.14
N ASN A 6 -10.36 1.33 -1.12
CA ASN A 6 -10.22 0.94 -2.52
C ASN A 6 -9.19 1.85 -3.18
N PHE A 7 -8.21 1.26 -3.84
CA PHE A 7 -7.23 1.97 -4.64
C PHE A 7 -7.42 1.65 -6.11
N THR A 8 -7.41 2.71 -6.91
CA THR A 8 -7.24 2.60 -8.35
C THR A 8 -5.85 3.14 -8.66
N ILE A 9 -5.05 2.32 -9.33
CA ILE A 9 -3.66 2.62 -9.67
C ILE A 9 -3.52 2.44 -11.17
N THR A 10 -2.98 3.46 -11.82
CA THR A 10 -2.65 3.38 -13.24
C THR A 10 -1.20 2.95 -13.34
N GLY A 11 -0.97 1.77 -13.92
CA GLY A 11 0.36 1.26 -14.18
C GLY A 11 1.08 2.10 -15.23
N ILE A 12 2.40 1.91 -15.33
CA ILE A 12 3.23 2.58 -16.34
C ILE A 12 2.84 2.24 -17.79
N ASP A 13 2.12 1.14 -17.98
CA ASP A 13 1.59 0.65 -19.25
C ASP A 13 0.14 1.14 -19.51
N GLU A 14 -0.30 2.16 -18.76
CA GLU A 14 -1.66 2.71 -18.75
C GLU A 14 -2.74 1.70 -18.30
N THR A 15 -2.34 0.53 -17.78
CA THR A 15 -3.30 -0.42 -17.25
C THR A 15 -3.86 0.07 -15.93
N VAL A 16 -5.19 0.17 -15.85
CA VAL A 16 -5.86 0.51 -14.61
C VAL A 16 -6.05 -0.75 -13.79
N LYS A 17 -5.46 -0.78 -12.60
CA LYS A 17 -5.59 -1.87 -11.63
C LYS A 17 -6.39 -1.40 -10.43
N HIS A 18 -7.33 -2.23 -10.03
CA HIS A 18 -8.13 -2.01 -8.83
C HIS A 18 -7.63 -2.91 -7.71
N TYR A 19 -7.37 -2.31 -6.57
CA TYR A 19 -6.89 -2.98 -5.37
C TYR A 19 -7.83 -2.69 -4.21
N VAL A 20 -8.08 -3.70 -3.41
CA VAL A 20 -8.68 -3.55 -2.08
C VAL A 20 -7.55 -3.59 -1.06
N ALA A 21 -7.38 -2.50 -0.33
CA ALA A 21 -6.41 -2.35 0.74
C ALA A 21 -7.07 -2.61 2.08
N GLU A 22 -6.60 -3.63 2.78
CA GLU A 22 -6.96 -3.91 4.16
C GLU A 22 -5.84 -3.37 5.06
N ILE A 23 -6.18 -2.43 5.92
CA ILE A 23 -5.23 -1.64 6.72
C ILE A 23 -5.43 -2.02 8.17
N LYS A 24 -4.38 -2.55 8.79
CA LYS A 24 -4.36 -2.91 10.20
C LYS A 24 -3.31 -2.06 10.92
N LYS A 25 -3.75 -1.23 11.87
CA LYS A 25 -2.84 -0.47 12.73
C LYS A 25 -2.33 -1.38 13.86
N GLU A 26 -1.01 -1.53 13.95
CA GLU A 26 -0.30 -2.24 15.02
C GLU A 26 0.76 -1.31 15.63
N SER A 27 0.50 -0.87 16.87
CA SER A 27 1.34 0.09 17.60
C SER A 27 1.61 1.37 16.78
N GLU A 28 2.83 1.54 16.27
CA GLU A 28 3.32 2.71 15.50
C GLU A 28 3.45 2.41 14.00
N LYS A 29 2.85 1.30 13.54
CA LYS A 29 2.92 0.85 12.15
C LYS A 29 1.54 0.49 11.60
N LEU A 30 1.41 0.55 10.28
CA LEU A 30 0.27 0.04 9.54
C LEU A 30 0.74 -1.17 8.72
N HIS A 31 0.06 -2.29 8.88
CA HIS A 31 0.14 -3.41 7.96
C HIS A 31 -0.95 -3.23 6.91
N VAL A 32 -0.56 -3.02 5.65
CA VAL A 32 -1.48 -2.84 4.53
C VAL A 32 -1.40 -4.06 3.62
N THR A 33 -2.49 -4.81 3.54
CA THR A 33 -2.63 -5.94 2.61
C THR A 33 -3.41 -5.48 1.39
N LEU A 34 -2.76 -5.41 0.23
CA LEU A 34 -3.40 -5.16 -1.05
C LEU A 34 -3.84 -6.47 -1.68
N LYS A 35 -5.09 -6.52 -2.12
CA LYS A 35 -5.67 -7.62 -2.89
C LYS A 35 -6.06 -7.07 -4.26
N ASN A 36 -5.42 -7.55 -5.33
CA ASN A 36 -5.83 -7.18 -6.69
C ASN A 36 -7.21 -7.79 -6.98
N SER A 37 -8.15 -6.97 -7.47
CA SER A 37 -9.51 -7.41 -7.84
C SER A 37 -9.54 -8.47 -8.94
N ALA A 38 -8.48 -8.58 -9.75
CA ALA A 38 -8.32 -9.61 -10.78
C ALA A 38 -7.89 -10.99 -10.23
N GLY A 39 -7.83 -11.17 -8.90
CA GLY A 39 -7.86 -12.49 -8.26
C GLY A 39 -6.52 -13.21 -8.05
N GLY A 40 -5.38 -12.61 -8.37
CA GLY A 40 -4.09 -13.33 -8.34
C GLY A 40 -3.21 -13.09 -7.12
N MET A 41 -2.92 -11.82 -6.82
CA MET A 41 -1.80 -11.47 -5.95
C MET A 41 -2.24 -10.70 -4.71
N LYS A 42 -1.76 -11.16 -3.56
CA LYS A 42 -1.81 -10.43 -2.30
C LYS A 42 -0.43 -9.86 -2.05
N GLU A 43 -0.35 -8.55 -1.82
CA GLU A 43 0.89 -7.88 -1.49
C GLU A 43 0.76 -7.24 -0.12
N ILE A 44 1.81 -7.33 0.68
CA ILE A 44 1.81 -6.85 2.06
C ILE A 44 2.86 -5.76 2.18
N PHE A 45 2.41 -4.61 2.68
CA PHE A 45 3.22 -3.43 2.94
C PHE A 45 3.20 -3.09 4.42
N GLU A 46 4.30 -2.54 4.89
CA GLU A 46 4.37 -1.84 6.15
C GLU A 46 4.54 -0.36 5.91
N VAL A 47 3.74 0.43 6.61
CA VAL A 47 3.87 1.88 6.66
C VAL A 47 4.19 2.26 8.09
N PHE A 48 5.25 3.03 8.31
CA PHE A 48 5.64 3.48 9.65
C PHE A 48 6.26 4.87 9.58
N ASN A 49 6.17 5.60 10.69
CA ASN A 49 6.84 6.88 10.85
C ASN A 49 8.26 6.63 11.38
N ASP A 50 9.27 7.06 10.63
CA ASP A 50 10.67 7.03 11.01
C ASP A 50 11.21 8.46 10.99
N ASN A 51 11.52 9.01 12.16
CA ASN A 51 12.04 10.38 12.31
C ASN A 51 11.24 11.46 11.56
N ASN A 52 9.91 11.42 11.68
CA ASN A 52 8.97 12.35 11.02
C ASN A 52 8.81 12.13 9.51
N GLU A 53 9.30 11.02 8.97
CA GLU A 53 9.12 10.60 7.59
C GLU A 53 8.28 9.34 7.51
N ILE A 54 7.29 9.30 6.60
CA ILE A 54 6.49 8.09 6.37
C ILE A 54 7.22 7.16 5.40
N VAL A 55 7.68 6.03 5.93
CA VAL A 55 8.39 5.00 5.19
C VAL A 55 7.43 3.88 4.81
N VAL A 56 7.54 3.38 3.57
CA VAL A 56 6.77 2.24 3.06
C VAL A 56 7.74 1.11 2.72
N LYS A 57 7.60 -0.04 3.38
CA LYS A 57 8.34 -1.27 3.10
C LYS A 57 7.40 -2.32 2.49
N THR A 58 7.93 -3.15 1.60
CA THR A 58 7.22 -4.31 1.03
C THR A 58 8.02 -5.57 1.34
N TYR A 59 7.33 -6.67 1.66
CA TYR A 59 7.96 -7.94 2.03
C TYR A 59 8.01 -8.96 0.89
N THR A 60 7.26 -8.72 -0.18
CA THR A 60 7.26 -9.54 -1.39
C THR A 60 8.17 -8.93 -2.44
N VAL A 61 8.78 -9.76 -3.29
CA VAL A 61 9.32 -9.33 -4.59
C VAL A 61 8.13 -8.85 -5.40
N SER A 62 7.76 -7.59 -5.18
CA SER A 62 6.59 -6.98 -5.78
C SER A 62 6.79 -6.99 -7.28
N ILE A 63 5.85 -7.58 -8.03
CA ILE A 63 5.86 -7.51 -9.51
C ILE A 63 5.71 -6.05 -9.97
N ILE A 64 5.35 -5.16 -9.04
CA ILE A 64 5.57 -3.72 -9.09
C ILE A 64 7.07 -3.44 -8.94
N LEU A 65 7.88 -3.95 -9.88
CA LEU A 65 9.32 -3.72 -10.00
C LEU A 65 9.56 -2.37 -10.65
N LYS A 66 9.23 -1.32 -9.91
CA LYS A 66 9.68 0.07 -10.00
C LYS A 66 8.87 0.83 -8.95
N PRO A 67 9.35 1.97 -8.42
CA PRO A 67 8.51 2.84 -7.62
C PRO A 67 7.36 3.36 -8.50
N GLU A 68 6.30 2.56 -8.67
CA GLU A 68 5.02 3.00 -9.22
C GLU A 68 4.53 4.05 -8.24
N THR A 69 4.71 5.27 -8.71
CA THR A 69 4.85 6.48 -7.91
C THR A 69 3.53 6.84 -7.22
N GLU A 70 2.41 6.26 -7.66
CA GLU A 70 1.09 6.47 -7.08
C GLU A 70 0.75 5.51 -5.95
N LEU A 71 1.13 4.22 -6.05
CA LEU A 71 0.82 3.27 -4.99
C LEU A 71 1.57 3.64 -3.71
N TYR A 72 2.88 3.87 -3.82
CA TYR A 72 3.70 4.28 -2.69
C TYR A 72 3.20 5.60 -2.07
N LYS A 73 2.80 6.58 -2.89
CA LYS A 73 2.18 7.83 -2.39
C LYS A 73 0.88 7.57 -1.63
N LYS A 74 -0.01 6.72 -2.16
CA LYS A 74 -1.26 6.36 -1.47
C LYS A 74 -0.97 5.67 -0.14
N LEU A 75 0.00 4.76 -0.10
CA LEU A 75 0.43 4.09 1.14
C LEU A 75 1.05 5.08 2.14
N GLN A 76 1.86 6.04 1.68
CA GLN A 76 2.38 7.11 2.55
C GLN A 76 1.28 8.00 3.11
N GLN A 77 0.27 8.35 2.29
CA GLN A 77 -0.90 9.09 2.76
C GLN A 77 -1.66 8.34 3.85
N LEU A 78 -1.76 7.00 3.76
CA LEU A 78 -2.32 6.21 4.86
C LEU A 78 -1.51 6.37 6.15
N GLY A 79 -0.17 6.41 6.05
CA GLY A 79 0.69 6.68 7.20
C GLY A 79 0.40 8.03 7.83
N VAL A 80 0.28 9.09 7.03
CA VAL A 80 -0.10 10.44 7.52
C VAL A 80 -1.49 10.45 8.15
N GLU A 81 -2.44 9.68 7.62
CA GLU A 81 -3.82 9.65 8.12
C GLU A 81 -3.98 8.83 9.41
N TYR A 82 -3.26 7.72 9.52
CA TYR A 82 -3.53 6.71 10.54
C TYR A 82 -2.43 6.50 11.58
N LEU A 83 -1.22 7.04 11.41
CA LEU A 83 -0.14 6.96 12.42
C LEU A 83 -0.07 8.24 13.24
#